data_AF-A0A3B9K423-F1
#
_entry.id   AF-A0A3B9K423-F1
#
_cell.length_a   1.000
_cell.length_b   1.000
_cell.length_c   1.000
_cell.angle_alpha   90.00
_cell.angle_beta   90.00
_cell.angle_gamma   90.00
#
_symmetry.space_group_name_H-M   'P 1'
#
loop_
_entity.id
_entity.type
_entity.pdbx_description
1 polymer ?
#
loop_
_entity_poly.entity_id
_entity_poly.type
_entity_poly.pdbx_seq_one_letter_code
_entity_poly.pdbx_strand_id
1 'polypeptide(L)'
;KLHKTTRFDKQDHRSRWSNQQIQNWIEGSKKILSCKTDSFSQTDTQFALRFCLSYSQVATAIPGILNELEVKENIEASDLGPLKNNEAQEAQKVYDEVRFLFDNKNLQKTQSKDLSKINRL
;
A
#
# COMPACT_ATOMS: atom_id res chain seq x y z
N LYS A 1 -3.90 -5.30 13.02
CA LYS A 1 -2.79 -4.68 12.24
C LYS A 1 -1.78 -5.75 11.84
N LEU A 2 -1.13 -5.62 10.68
CA LEU A 2 -0.12 -6.57 10.20
C LEU A 2 1.24 -6.34 10.86
N HIS A 3 2.00 -7.41 11.05
CA HIS A 3 3.39 -7.40 11.53
C HIS A 3 4.26 -8.22 10.58
N LYS A 4 5.58 -7.98 10.55
CA LYS A 4 6.55 -8.75 9.72
C LYS A 4 6.44 -10.26 9.93
N THR A 5 6.07 -10.68 11.14
CA THR A 5 5.93 -12.08 11.56
C THR A 5 4.52 -12.62 11.41
N THR A 6 3.57 -11.84 10.87
CA THR A 6 2.21 -12.31 10.62
C THR A 6 2.23 -13.56 9.73
N ARG A 7 1.38 -14.52 10.07
CA ARG A 7 1.12 -15.74 9.31
C ARG A 7 -0.37 -15.77 9.00
N PHE A 8 -0.69 -16.03 7.73
CA PHE A 8 -2.07 -16.22 7.28
C PHE A 8 -2.40 -17.71 7.24
N ASP A 9 -3.70 -18.04 7.30
CA ASP A 9 -4.19 -19.40 7.12
C ASP A 9 -3.73 -19.97 5.76
N LYS A 10 -3.51 -21.28 5.68
CA LYS A 10 -3.02 -21.93 4.44
C LYS A 10 -3.97 -21.75 3.25
N GLN A 11 -5.26 -21.55 3.50
CA GLN A 11 -6.27 -21.31 2.46
C GLN A 11 -6.34 -19.83 2.04
N ASP A 12 -5.74 -18.93 2.80
CA ASP A 12 -5.62 -17.52 2.44
C ASP A 12 -4.51 -17.35 1.39
N HIS A 13 -4.82 -16.70 0.27
CA HIS A 13 -3.83 -16.47 -0.79
C HIS A 13 -2.62 -15.66 -0.31
N ARG A 14 -2.77 -14.83 0.73
CA ARG A 14 -1.71 -14.04 1.36
C ARG A 14 -0.73 -14.89 2.15
N SER A 15 -1.04 -16.15 2.43
CA SER A 15 -0.09 -17.11 3.03
C SER A 15 1.19 -17.29 2.20
N ARG A 16 1.14 -16.94 0.91
CA ARG A 16 2.27 -16.97 -0.02
C ARG A 16 3.18 -15.75 0.09
N TRP A 17 2.78 -14.71 0.84
CA TRP A 17 3.61 -13.52 1.01
C TRP A 17 4.80 -13.82 1.93
N SER A 18 6.00 -13.45 1.47
CA SER A 18 7.19 -13.53 2.31
C SER A 18 7.13 -12.49 3.44
N ASN A 19 7.88 -12.72 4.52
CA ASN A 19 8.02 -11.72 5.59
C ASN A 19 8.54 -10.37 5.06
N GLN A 20 9.40 -10.40 4.05
CA GLN A 20 9.91 -9.18 3.41
C GLN A 20 8.80 -8.45 2.65
N GLN A 21 7.95 -9.17 1.92
CA GLN A 21 6.81 -8.57 1.24
C GLN A 21 5.82 -7.95 2.23
N ILE A 22 5.51 -8.63 3.35
CA ILE A 22 4.67 -8.07 4.42
C ILE A 22 5.29 -6.79 4.99
N GLN A 23 6.60 -6.80 5.25
CA GLN A 23 7.31 -5.61 5.73
C GLN A 23 7.23 -4.44 4.72
N ASN A 24 7.43 -4.72 3.44
CA ASN A 24 7.33 -3.72 2.38
C ASN A 24 5.93 -3.10 2.32
N TRP A 25 4.86 -3.90 2.46
CA TRP A 25 3.48 -3.39 2.55
C TRP A 25 3.25 -2.51 3.77
N ILE A 26 3.78 -2.89 4.95
CA ILE A 26 3.67 -2.10 6.18
C ILE A 26 4.41 -0.77 6.04
N GLU A 27 5.63 -0.76 5.51
CA GLU A 27 6.44 0.45 5.38
C GLU A 27 5.89 1.38 4.28
N GLY A 28 5.54 0.82 3.13
CA GLY A 28 5.00 1.58 2.01
C GLY A 28 3.68 2.27 2.36
N SER A 29 2.76 1.54 3.01
CA SER A 29 1.49 2.13 3.47
C SER A 29 1.69 3.25 4.48
N LYS A 30 2.58 3.07 5.47
CA LYS A 30 2.90 4.14 6.44
C LYS A 30 3.45 5.40 5.77
N LYS A 31 4.31 5.25 4.76
CA LYS A 31 4.86 6.39 4.02
C LYS A 31 3.76 7.14 3.28
N ILE A 32 2.91 6.44 2.53
CA ILE A 32 1.79 7.07 1.81
C ILE A 32 0.81 7.74 2.78
N LEU A 33 0.47 7.08 3.88
CA LEU A 33 -0.46 7.63 4.88
C LEU A 33 0.10 8.84 5.61
N SER A 34 1.42 9.06 5.59
CA SER A 34 2.03 10.26 6.18
C SER A 34 1.68 11.56 5.42
N CYS A 35 1.17 11.44 4.18
CA CYS A 35 0.65 12.56 3.40
C CYS A 35 -0.68 13.13 3.95
N LYS A 36 -1.35 12.41 4.87
CA LYS A 36 -2.59 12.86 5.50
C LYS A 36 -2.32 14.07 6.41
N THR A 37 -2.79 15.25 5.99
CA THR A 37 -2.51 16.52 6.69
C THR A 37 -3.36 16.72 7.94
N ASP A 38 -4.52 16.06 8.01
CA ASP A 38 -5.43 16.14 9.14
C ASP A 38 -5.78 14.73 9.64
N SER A 39 -4.95 14.23 10.55
CA SER A 39 -5.09 12.89 11.11
C SER A 39 -6.25 12.75 12.10
N PHE A 40 -6.86 13.85 12.53
CA PHE A 40 -7.98 13.85 13.47
C PHE A 40 -9.34 13.85 12.75
N SER A 41 -9.43 14.38 11.53
CA SER A 41 -10.69 14.45 10.79
C SER A 41 -10.98 13.25 9.89
N GLN A 42 -10.02 12.34 9.69
CA GLN A 42 -10.25 11.14 8.89
C GLN A 42 -9.38 9.95 9.28
N THR A 43 -9.93 8.76 9.12
CA THR A 43 -9.21 7.50 9.31
C THR A 43 -8.26 7.21 8.15
N ASP A 44 -7.36 6.24 8.32
CA ASP A 44 -6.50 5.77 7.21
C ASP A 44 -7.34 5.13 6.09
N THR A 45 -8.44 4.44 6.44
CA THR A 45 -9.39 3.85 5.50
C THR A 45 -10.08 4.93 4.67
N GLN A 46 -10.59 5.98 5.34
CA GLN A 46 -11.24 7.11 4.68
C GLN A 46 -10.27 7.84 3.75
N PHE A 47 -9.04 8.10 4.18
CA PHE A 47 -8.01 8.71 3.32
C PHE A 47 -7.76 7.88 2.05
N ALA A 48 -7.63 6.56 2.18
CA ALA A 48 -7.41 5.68 1.04
C ALA A 48 -8.60 5.65 0.07
N LEU A 49 -9.84 5.66 0.56
CA LEU A 49 -11.03 5.72 -0.28
C LEU A 49 -11.15 7.08 -0.98
N ARG A 50 -10.91 8.17 -0.25
CA ARG A 50 -10.93 9.53 -0.80
C ARG A 50 -9.86 9.73 -1.86
N PHE A 51 -8.68 9.12 -1.72
CA PHE A 51 -7.65 9.14 -2.76
C PHE A 51 -8.19 8.58 -4.09
N CYS A 52 -8.87 7.44 -4.08
CA CYS A 52 -9.50 6.89 -5.29
C CYS A 52 -10.54 7.86 -5.88
N LEU A 53 -11.35 8.48 -5.02
CA LEU A 53 -12.42 9.42 -5.41
C LEU A 53 -11.90 10.81 -5.79
N SER A 54 -10.63 11.13 -5.56
CA SER A 54 -10.00 12.39 -5.97
C SER A 54 -9.81 12.53 -7.47
N TYR A 55 -9.92 11.45 -8.23
CA TYR A 55 -9.73 11.46 -9.68
C TYR A 55 -11.09 11.52 -10.37
N SER A 56 -11.30 12.53 -11.21
CA SER A 56 -12.58 12.70 -11.93
C SER A 56 -12.90 11.57 -12.91
N GLN A 57 -11.92 10.73 -13.26
CA GLN A 57 -12.11 9.52 -14.07
C GLN A 57 -12.70 8.36 -13.25
N VAL A 58 -12.68 8.43 -11.91
CA VAL A 58 -13.21 7.40 -11.02
C VAL A 58 -14.61 7.80 -10.58
N ALA A 59 -15.61 7.04 -11.03
CA ALA A 59 -17.00 7.26 -10.62
C ALA A 59 -17.31 6.66 -9.24
N THR A 60 -16.64 5.57 -8.85
CA THR A 60 -16.94 4.83 -7.62
C THR A 60 -15.71 4.05 -7.14
N ALA A 61 -15.50 4.00 -5.83
CA ALA A 61 -14.57 3.09 -5.17
C ALA A 61 -15.34 1.98 -4.46
N ILE A 62 -14.90 0.72 -4.60
CA ILE A 62 -15.57 -0.45 -4.00
C ILE A 62 -14.72 -0.94 -2.80
N PRO A 63 -15.06 -0.56 -1.55
CA PRO A 63 -14.37 -1.08 -0.37
C PRO A 63 -14.80 -2.52 -0.06
N GLY A 64 -13.90 -3.28 0.58
CA GLY A 64 -14.27 -4.50 1.28
C GLY A 64 -14.95 -4.17 2.61
N ILE A 65 -15.97 -4.94 2.98
CA ILE A 65 -16.77 -4.73 4.20
C ILE A 65 -17.08 -6.08 4.83
N LEU A 66 -16.80 -6.25 6.12
CA LEU A 66 -17.09 -7.45 6.90
C LEU A 66 -18.11 -7.22 8.01
N ASN A 67 -18.33 -5.97 8.44
CA ASN A 67 -19.24 -5.63 9.52
C ASN A 67 -19.83 -4.21 9.37
N GLU A 68 -20.85 -3.91 10.18
CA GLU A 68 -21.57 -2.63 10.13
C GLU A 68 -20.71 -1.41 10.49
N LEU A 69 -19.69 -1.57 11.34
CA LEU A 69 -18.80 -0.46 11.70
C LEU A 69 -17.97 -0.03 10.49
N GLU A 70 -17.47 -1.00 9.71
CA GLU A 70 -16.77 -0.73 8.46
C GLU A 70 -17.69 -0.09 7.42
N VAL A 71 -18.98 -0.47 7.35
CA VAL A 71 -19.96 0.23 6.50
C VAL A 71 -20.01 1.72 6.86
N LYS A 72 -20.21 2.02 8.15
CA LYS A 72 -20.34 3.39 8.65
C LYS A 72 -19.08 4.22 8.39
N GLU A 73 -17.90 3.65 8.68
CA GLU A 73 -16.61 4.31 8.40
C GLU A 73 -16.43 4.60 6.89
N ASN A 74 -16.79 3.64 6.03
CA ASN A 74 -16.56 3.74 4.59
C ASN A 74 -17.49 4.75 3.91
N ILE A 75 -18.77 4.86 4.34
CA ILE A 75 -19.70 5.83 3.73
C ILE A 75 -19.30 7.28 4.05
N GLU A 76 -18.77 7.54 5.24
CA GLU A 76 -18.28 8.87 5.65
C GLU A 76 -17.15 9.37 4.74
N ALA A 77 -16.38 8.47 4.11
CA ALA A 77 -15.36 8.85 3.13
C ALA A 77 -15.94 9.62 1.93
N SER A 78 -17.17 9.28 1.51
CA SER A 78 -17.85 9.98 0.43
C SER A 78 -18.32 11.37 0.86
N ASP A 79 -18.81 11.49 2.10
CA ASP A 79 -19.30 12.77 2.65
C ASP A 79 -18.17 13.80 2.84
N LEU A 80 -16.96 13.33 3.11
CA LEU A 80 -15.76 14.16 3.20
C LEU A 80 -15.24 14.67 1.84
N GLY A 81 -15.76 14.14 0.73
CA GLY A 81 -15.37 14.51 -0.62
C GLY A 81 -13.92 14.14 -0.98
N PRO A 82 -13.39 14.61 -2.12
CA PRO A 82 -12.04 14.29 -2.56
C PRO A 82 -10.99 14.82 -1.58
N LEU A 83 -9.79 14.22 -1.58
CA LEU A 83 -8.62 14.79 -0.92
C LEU A 83 -8.27 16.16 -1.51
N LYS A 84 -7.59 16.99 -0.71
CA LYS A 84 -7.01 18.24 -1.22
C LYS A 84 -5.96 17.91 -2.29
N ASN A 85 -5.82 18.78 -3.30
CA ASN A 85 -4.91 18.53 -4.42
C ASN A 85 -3.47 18.22 -3.99
N ASN A 86 -2.97 18.89 -2.94
CA ASN A 86 -1.63 18.66 -2.41
C ASN A 86 -1.49 17.27 -1.75
N GLU A 87 -2.51 16.75 -1.08
CA GLU A 87 -2.48 15.43 -0.45
C GLU A 87 -2.46 14.31 -1.49
N ALA A 88 -3.30 14.41 -2.52
CA ALA A 88 -3.33 13.42 -3.60
C ALA A 88 -2.03 13.41 -4.43
N GLN A 89 -1.49 14.60 -4.74
CA GLN A 89 -0.21 14.73 -5.46
C GLN A 89 0.97 14.20 -4.63
N GLU A 90 1.02 14.50 -3.33
CA GLU A 90 2.10 13.99 -2.48
C GLU A 90 1.98 12.47 -2.29
N ALA A 91 0.77 11.93 -2.13
CA ALA A 91 0.56 10.47 -2.06
C ALA A 91 1.04 9.76 -3.34
N GLN A 92 0.78 10.36 -4.51
CA GLN A 92 1.27 9.85 -5.80
C GLN A 92 2.80 9.89 -5.89
N LYS A 93 3.41 11.02 -5.51
CA LYS A 93 4.86 11.17 -5.48
C LYS A 93 5.53 10.17 -4.53
N VAL A 94 5.00 10.01 -3.32
CA VAL A 94 5.49 9.02 -2.35
C VAL A 94 5.33 7.61 -2.89
N TYR A 95 4.23 7.29 -3.58
CA TYR A 95 4.08 6.01 -4.27
C TYR A 95 5.22 5.78 -5.28
N ASP A 96 5.53 6.76 -6.12
CA ASP A 96 6.61 6.64 -7.12
C ASP A 96 7.99 6.45 -6.47
N GLU A 97 8.23 7.08 -5.32
CA GLU A 97 9.45 6.91 -4.53
C GLU A 97 9.56 5.52 -3.91
N VAL A 98 8.44 4.91 -3.50
CA VAL A 98 8.43 3.64 -2.77
C VAL A 98 8.02 2.43 -3.62
N ARG A 99 7.62 2.63 -4.88
CA ARG A 99 7.13 1.56 -5.76
C ARG A 99 8.11 0.40 -5.95
N PHE A 100 9.42 0.68 -5.83
CA PHE A 100 10.46 -0.34 -5.86
C PHE A 100 10.32 -1.39 -4.75
N LEU A 101 9.66 -1.05 -3.63
CA LEU A 101 9.33 -2.01 -2.57
C LEU A 101 8.28 -3.04 -3.03
N PHE A 102 7.48 -2.70 -4.03
CA PHE A 102 6.39 -3.53 -4.57
C PHE A 102 6.80 -4.26 -5.85
N ASP A 103 7.69 -3.68 -6.65
CA ASP A 103 8.14 -4.17 -7.95
C ASP A 103 9.19 -5.30 -7.89
N ASN A 104 9.10 -6.21 -6.92
CA ASN A 104 10.00 -7.37 -6.82
C ASN A 104 9.73 -8.43 -7.92
N LYS A 105 9.79 -8.03 -9.19
CA LYS A 105 10.20 -8.88 -10.30
C LYS A 105 11.72 -8.78 -10.44
N ASN A 106 12.42 -9.71 -9.79
CA ASN A 106 13.83 -10.09 -10.03
C ASN A 106 14.97 -9.22 -9.44
N LEU A 107 15.07 -9.09 -8.12
CA LEU A 107 16.39 -8.89 -7.48
C LEU A 107 17.17 -10.21 -7.28
N GLN A 108 16.83 -11.28 -8.01
CA GLN A 108 17.57 -12.55 -7.99
C GLN A 108 18.25 -12.93 -9.32
N LYS A 109 18.42 -12.00 -10.29
CA LYS A 109 19.11 -12.33 -11.57
C LYS A 109 20.42 -11.60 -11.86
N THR A 110 20.92 -10.79 -10.95
CA THR A 110 22.23 -10.11 -11.07
C THR A 110 22.86 -10.16 -9.67
N GLN A 111 23.59 -11.20 -9.28
CA GLN A 111 25.04 -11.32 -9.51
C GLN A 111 25.57 -12.77 -9.27
N SER A 112 24.75 -13.82 -9.37
CA SER A 112 25.22 -15.22 -9.29
C SER A 112 26.03 -15.69 -10.52
N LYS A 113 26.38 -14.81 -11.48
CA LYS A 113 27.08 -15.19 -12.71
C LYS A 113 28.53 -14.68 -12.86
N ASP A 114 29.09 -13.96 -11.89
CA ASP A 114 30.43 -13.36 -12.06
C ASP A 114 31.50 -13.80 -11.07
N LEU A 115 31.21 -14.69 -10.11
CA LEU A 115 32.22 -15.25 -9.21
C LEU A 115 32.88 -16.54 -9.73
N SER A 116 32.36 -17.15 -10.80
CA SER A 116 32.96 -18.34 -11.42
C SER A 116 34.08 -18.03 -12.43
N LYS A 117 34.38 -16.75 -12.68
CA LYS A 117 35.45 -16.31 -13.60
C LYS A 117 36.73 -15.84 -12.89
N ILE A 118 36.75 -15.73 -11.56
CA ILE A 118 37.90 -15.21 -10.82
C ILE A 118 38.88 -16.32 -10.37
N ASN A 119 38.51 -17.60 -10.46
CA ASN A 119 39.38 -18.73 -10.06
C ASN A 119 39.96 -19.52 -11.25
N ARG A 120 40.40 -18.85 -12.31
CA ARG A 120 41.28 -19.45 -13.34
C ARG A 120 42.35 -18.47 -13.77
N LEU A 121 43.28 -18.17 -12.86
CA LEU A 121 44.68 -17.85 -13.15
C LEU A 121 45.52 -18.37 -11.98
#